data_AF-A0A2D9IL32-F1
#
_entry.id   AF-A0A2D9IL32-F1
#
_cell.length_a   1.000
_cell.length_b   1.000
_cell.length_c   1.000
_cell.angle_alpha   90.00
_cell.angle_beta   90.00
_cell.angle_gamma   90.00
#
_symmetry.space_group_name_H-M   'P 1'
#
loop_
_entity.id
_entity.type
_entity.pdbx_description
1 polymer ?
#
loop_
_entity_poly.entity_id
_entity_poly.type
_entity_poly.pdbx_seq_one_letter_code
_entity_poly.pdbx_strand_id
1 'polypeptide(L)'
;MIDKIKDNLSKAINISELDIVDESPNHGGYDGSVSHVKIIIVSDDFKENRLLDRHKIVYKALGSLVSEIHAISIVAKTKQEWFESSEFQQSPPCGKKS
;
A
#
# COMPACT_ATOMS: atom_id res chain seq x y z
N MET A 1 -0.69 -14.19 -7.53
CA MET A 1 -1.00 -12.81 -7.96
C MET A 1 -0.16 -11.80 -7.17
N ILE A 2 -0.24 -11.82 -5.83
CA ILE A 2 0.54 -10.95 -4.94
C ILE A 2 2.04 -10.98 -5.21
N ASP A 3 2.62 -12.17 -5.42
CA ASP A 3 4.05 -12.32 -5.72
C ASP A 3 4.49 -11.60 -7.00
N LYS A 4 3.66 -11.65 -8.07
CA LYS A 4 3.90 -10.91 -9.32
C LYS A 4 3.83 -9.40 -9.12
N ILE A 5 2.89 -8.93 -8.30
CA ILE A 5 2.77 -7.51 -7.94
C ILE A 5 4.04 -7.05 -7.23
N LYS A 6 4.52 -7.84 -6.27
CA LYS A 6 5.74 -7.58 -5.51
C LYS A 6 6.98 -7.50 -6.42
N ASP A 7 7.15 -8.46 -7.31
CA ASP A 7 8.27 -8.48 -8.26
C ASP A 7 8.23 -7.26 -9.22
N ASN A 8 7.07 -6.95 -9.82
CA ASN A 8 6.93 -5.80 -10.71
C ASN A 8 7.23 -4.47 -9.99
N LEU A 9 6.68 -4.29 -8.79
CA LEU A 9 6.90 -3.07 -8.01
C LEU A 9 8.36 -2.94 -7.59
N SER A 10 8.99 -4.04 -7.16
CA SER A 10 10.40 -4.03 -6.75
C SER A 10 11.36 -3.76 -7.92
N LYS A 11 10.98 -4.07 -9.15
CA LYS A 11 11.75 -3.75 -10.36
C LYS A 11 11.56 -2.31 -10.82
N ALA A 12 10.36 -1.75 -10.62
CA ALA A 12 10.01 -0.41 -11.09
C ALA A 12 10.40 0.70 -10.09
N ILE A 13 10.42 0.41 -8.79
CA ILE A 13 10.61 1.38 -7.72
C ILE A 13 11.63 0.83 -6.73
N ASN A 14 12.45 1.71 -6.14
CA ASN A 14 13.33 1.35 -5.05
C ASN A 14 12.56 1.22 -3.72
N ILE A 15 11.88 0.09 -3.56
CA ILE A 15 11.05 -0.21 -2.39
C ILE A 15 11.95 -0.43 -1.17
N SER A 16 11.62 0.26 -0.09
CA SER A 16 12.24 0.02 1.22
C SER A 16 11.44 -0.98 2.04
N GLU A 17 10.11 -0.83 2.06
CA GLU A 17 9.17 -1.79 2.64
C GLU A 17 7.98 -1.96 1.70
N LEU A 18 7.48 -3.18 1.56
CA LEU A 18 6.29 -3.49 0.76
C LEU A 18 5.44 -4.50 1.49
N ASP A 19 4.18 -4.13 1.69
CA ASP A 19 3.15 -4.97 2.28
C ASP A 19 1.92 -4.98 1.37
N ILE A 20 1.36 -6.17 1.12
CA ILE A 20 0.21 -6.34 0.23
C ILE A 20 -0.84 -7.14 1.01
N VAL A 21 -1.97 -6.48 1.27
CA VAL A 21 -3.09 -7.03 2.02
C VAL A 21 -4.25 -7.27 1.07
N ASP A 22 -4.75 -8.50 1.06
CA ASP A 22 -5.98 -8.84 0.38
C ASP A 22 -7.17 -8.52 1.30
N GLU A 23 -7.96 -7.50 0.94
CA GLU A 23 -9.18 -7.09 1.66
C GLU A 23 -10.45 -7.65 1.00
N SER A 24 -10.29 -8.56 0.04
CA SER A 24 -11.40 -9.26 -0.61
C SER A 24 -12.36 -10.05 0.33
N PRO A 25 -11.94 -10.65 1.47
CA PRO A 25 -12.81 -11.58 2.20
C PRO A 25 -13.91 -10.93 3.06
N ASN A 26 -13.98 -9.59 3.17
CA ASN A 26 -14.92 -8.95 4.11
C ASN A 26 -16.28 -8.54 3.50
N HIS A 27 -16.49 -8.76 2.20
CA HIS A 27 -17.81 -8.66 1.59
C HIS A 27 -18.27 -10.07 1.22
N GLY A 28 -19.29 -10.57 1.92
CA GLY A 28 -19.90 -11.89 1.71
C GLY A 28 -20.58 -12.05 0.35
N GLY A 29 -19.78 -12.06 -0.71
CA GLY A 29 -20.15 -12.36 -2.09
C GLY A 29 -19.32 -13.53 -2.57
N TYR A 30 -19.96 -14.69 -2.66
CA TYR A 30 -19.41 -16.01 -2.96
C TYR A 30 -18.99 -16.13 -4.44
N ASP A 31 -17.96 -15.40 -4.87
CA ASP A 31 -17.48 -15.48 -6.27
C ASP A 31 -15.96 -15.67 -6.42
N GLY A 32 -15.22 -15.88 -5.32
CA GLY A 32 -13.79 -16.26 -5.36
C GLY A 32 -12.85 -15.25 -6.05
N SER A 33 -13.36 -14.07 -6.39
CA SER A 33 -12.64 -13.04 -7.14
C SER A 33 -12.03 -12.01 -6.19
N VAL A 34 -10.73 -11.77 -6.35
CA VAL A 34 -9.96 -10.77 -5.60
C VAL A 34 -10.53 -9.38 -5.93
N SER A 35 -11.40 -8.91 -5.05
CA SER A 35 -12.19 -7.70 -5.31
C SER A 35 -11.45 -6.44 -4.85
N HIS A 36 -10.82 -6.49 -3.67
CA HIS A 36 -10.16 -5.34 -3.05
C HIS A 36 -8.74 -5.71 -2.61
N VAL A 37 -7.74 -5.05 -3.20
CA VAL A 37 -6.33 -5.25 -2.84
C VAL A 37 -5.77 -3.95 -2.30
N LYS A 38 -5.11 -4.02 -1.15
CA LYS A 38 -4.39 -2.91 -0.56
C LYS A 38 -2.89 -3.14 -0.68
N ILE A 39 -2.20 -2.17 -1.29
CA ILE A 39 -0.76 -2.21 -1.54
C ILE A 39 -0.14 -1.06 -0.76
N ILE A 40 0.71 -1.39 0.19
CA ILE A 40 1.42 -0.45 1.04
C ILE A 40 2.88 -0.46 0.59
N ILE A 41 3.36 0.68 0.12
CA ILE A 41 4.73 0.82 -0.41
C ILE A 41 5.40 1.96 0.32
N VAL A 42 6.58 1.67 0.86
CA VAL A 42 7.44 2.65 1.51
C VAL A 42 8.66 2.86 0.64
N SER A 43 8.85 4.09 0.19
CA SER A 43 10.05 4.48 -0.57
C SER A 43 10.36 5.95 -0.37
N ASP A 44 11.66 6.30 -0.34
CA ASP A 44 12.09 7.70 -0.30
C ASP A 44 11.83 8.41 -1.64
N ASP A 45 11.65 7.66 -2.73
CA ASP A 45 11.30 8.19 -4.06
C ASP A 45 9.97 8.97 -4.05
N PHE A 46 9.09 8.64 -3.10
CA PHE A 46 7.82 9.33 -2.92
C PHE A 46 7.96 10.70 -2.25
N LYS A 47 9.09 11.02 -1.64
CA LYS A 47 9.31 12.26 -0.86
C LYS A 47 9.11 13.51 -1.70
N GLU A 48 9.54 13.48 -2.95
CA GLU A 48 9.42 14.60 -3.89
C GLU A 48 8.18 14.50 -4.79
N ASN A 49 7.47 13.37 -4.75
CA ASN A 49 6.33 13.09 -5.60
C ASN A 49 4.99 13.38 -4.90
N ARG A 50 4.07 14.02 -5.62
CA ARG A 50 2.68 14.23 -5.17
C ARG A 50 1.91 12.91 -5.15
N LEU A 51 0.90 12.80 -4.29
CA LEU A 51 0.07 11.59 -4.13
C LEU A 51 -0.47 11.02 -5.45
N LEU A 52 -0.95 11.88 -6.35
CA LEU A 52 -1.41 11.46 -7.68
C LEU A 52 -0.29 10.82 -8.51
N ASP A 53 0.92 11.37 -8.45
CA ASP A 53 2.08 10.85 -9.19
C ASP A 53 2.57 9.52 -8.61
N ARG A 54 2.60 9.41 -7.27
CA ARG A 54 2.84 8.14 -6.58
C ARG A 54 1.89 7.05 -7.07
N HIS A 55 0.59 7.35 -7.15
CA HIS A 55 -0.41 6.40 -7.64
C HIS A 55 -0.14 6.03 -9.10
N LYS A 56 0.15 7.01 -9.98
CA LYS A 56 0.47 6.72 -11.40
C LYS A 56 1.66 5.79 -11.55
N ILE A 57 2.72 5.97 -10.77
CA ILE A 57 3.91 5.12 -10.80
C ILE A 57 3.53 3.67 -10.45
N VAL A 58 2.76 3.50 -9.37
CA VAL A 58 2.31 2.17 -8.91
C VAL A 58 1.36 1.52 -9.91
N TYR A 59 0.40 2.26 -10.46
CA TYR A 59 -0.49 1.76 -11.53
C TYR A 59 0.30 1.34 -12.77
N LYS A 60 1.30 2.13 -13.17
CA LYS A 60 2.16 1.82 -14.31
C LYS A 60 2.99 0.56 -14.06
N ALA A 61 3.48 0.36 -12.83
CA ALA A 61 4.20 -0.85 -12.44
C ALA A 61 3.30 -2.09 -12.40
N LEU A 62 2.04 -1.94 -11.98
CA LEU A 62 1.05 -3.01 -11.98
C LEU A 62 0.61 -3.40 -13.40
N GLY A 63 0.50 -2.42 -14.31
CA GLY A 63 0.19 -2.66 -15.72
C GLY A 63 -1.14 -3.40 -15.90
N SER A 64 -1.09 -4.57 -16.55
CA SER A 64 -2.28 -5.38 -16.84
C SER A 64 -2.95 -5.99 -15.60
N LEU A 65 -2.21 -6.13 -14.48
CA LEU A 65 -2.75 -6.67 -13.22
C LEU A 65 -3.86 -5.78 -12.66
N VAL A 66 -3.85 -4.49 -13.00
CA VAL A 66 -4.88 -3.54 -12.58
C VAL A 66 -6.25 -3.92 -13.14
N SER A 67 -6.29 -4.51 -14.34
CA SER A 67 -7.54 -4.92 -14.98
C SER A 67 -8.14 -6.19 -14.38
N GLU A 68 -7.35 -6.97 -13.63
CA GLU A 68 -7.79 -8.18 -12.96
C GLU A 68 -8.35 -7.89 -11.56
N ILE A 69 -8.12 -6.68 -11.01
CA ILE A 69 -8.53 -6.30 -9.66
C ILE A 69 -9.65 -5.26 -9.74
N HIS A 70 -10.75 -5.47 -9.02
CA HIS A 70 -11.90 -4.58 -9.07
C HIS A 70 -11.61 -3.21 -8.42
N ALA A 71 -10.91 -3.21 -7.28
CA ALA A 71 -10.51 -2.01 -6.56
C ALA A 71 -9.10 -2.18 -5.95
N ILE A 72 -8.24 -1.17 -6.15
CA ILE A 72 -6.88 -1.15 -5.61
C ILE A 72 -6.70 0.07 -4.71
N SER A 73 -6.36 -0.19 -3.45
CA SER A 73 -5.97 0.83 -2.47
C SER A 73 -4.45 0.95 -2.43
N ILE A 74 -3.92 2.05 -2.95
CA ILE A 74 -2.48 2.31 -2.95
C ILE A 74 -2.14 3.22 -1.77
N VAL A 75 -1.23 2.78 -0.92
CA VAL A 75 -0.71 3.54 0.22
C VAL A 75 0.78 3.75 0.00
N ALA A 76 1.12 4.85 -0.66
CA ALA A 76 2.50 5.23 -0.94
C ALA A 76 3.04 6.20 0.11
N LYS A 77 3.86 5.69 1.02
CA LYS A 77 4.46 6.44 2.14
C LYS A 77 5.96 6.64 1.94
N THR A 78 6.49 7.72 2.49
CA THR A 78 7.94 7.89 2.61
C THR A 78 8.50 7.07 3.76
N LYS A 79 9.82 6.80 3.76
CA LYS A 79 10.49 6.17 4.91
C LYS A 79 10.22 6.92 6.20
N GLN A 80 10.23 8.25 6.13
CA GLN A 80 9.95 9.11 7.26
C GLN A 80 8.51 8.92 7.75
N GLU A 81 7.51 9.01 6.87
CA GLU A 81 6.10 8.78 7.23
C GLU A 81 5.85 7.37 7.78
N TRP A 82 6.56 6.35 7.28
CA TRP A 82 6.48 4.98 7.78
C TRP A 82 7.06 4.87 9.19
N PHE A 83 8.24 5.45 9.41
CA PHE A 83 8.88 5.49 10.72
C PHE A 83 8.02 6.27 11.73
N GLU A 84 7.53 7.45 11.35
CA GLU A 84 6.61 8.25 12.18
C GLU A 84 5.29 7.50 12.46
N SER A 85 4.74 6.78 11.48
CA SER A 85 3.54 5.94 11.68
C SER A 85 3.80 4.75 12.59
N SER A 86 5.01 4.17 12.55
CA SER A 86 5.39 3.03 13.38
C SER A 86 5.72 3.45 14.82
N GLU A 87 6.30 4.64 15.02
CA GLU A 87 6.53 5.21 16.35
C GLU A 87 5.23 5.67 17.03
N PHE A 88 4.17 5.93 16.26
CA PHE A 88 2.83 6.24 16.79
C PHE A 88 2.11 5.03 17.42
N GLN A 89 2.72 3.84 17.43
CA GLN A 89 2.29 2.73 18.31
C GLN A 89 2.70 2.95 19.78
N GLN A 90 3.49 3.98 20.10
CA GLN A 90 3.57 4.44 21.48
C GLN A 90 2.38 5.36 21.76
N SER A 91 1.26 4.72 22.13
CA SER A 91 0.09 5.39 22.69
C SER A 91 0.53 6.48 23.66
N PRO A 92 0.07 7.74 23.51
CA PRO A 92 0.30 8.73 24.55
C PRO A 92 -0.30 8.17 25.86
N PRO A 93 0.41 8.25 27.00
CA PRO A 93 -0.21 7.91 28.28
C PRO A 93 -1.44 8.80 28.43
N CYS A 94 -2.61 8.16 28.51
CA CYS A 94 -3.89 8.82 28.69
C CYS A 94 -3.86 9.55 30.05
N GLY A 95 -3.45 10.81 30.03
CA GLY A 95 -3.43 11.69 31.19
C GLY A 95 -4.83 12.14 31.55
N LYS A 96 -5.63 11.26 32.16
CA LYS A 96 -6.83 11.69 32.89
C LYS A 96 -6.39 12.05 34.31
N LYS A 97 -6.05 13.33 34.52
CA LYS A 97 -6.03 13.92 35.86
C LYS A 97 -7.47 14.00 36.35
N SER A 98 -7.74 13.48 37.54
CA SER A 98 -8.89 13.83 38.40
C SER A 98 -8.35 14.05 39.80
#